data_AF-A0A7D5HVG0-F1
#
_entry.id   AF-A0A7D5HVG0-F1
#
_cell.length_a   1.000
_cell.length_b   1.000
_cell.length_c   1.000
_cell.angle_alpha   90.00
_cell.angle_beta   90.00
_cell.angle_gamma   90.00
#
_symmetry.space_group_name_H-M   'P 1'
#
loop_
_entity.id
_entity.type
_entity.pdbx_description
1 polymer ?
#
loop_
_entity_poly.entity_id
_entity_poly.type
_entity_poly.pdbx_seq_one_letter_code
_entity_poly.pdbx_strand_id
1 'polypeptide(L)'
;MDERDAPGEGDGGDPGERVEEVTGTDAHDAAWEATRDDMAALAEERREGGWDVVTLTAGDVRIEARATGPEADDEGRYGLVFVVPKGDAEAFADVFEEGGFPAYEVYRAERDGRVFLVVSYFDPESETCILAAATYLKRDASQLVRTVAETEEMYTHVETLDRTHLGSFQHADHTKFFPEVETVADAGE
;
A
#
# COMPACT_ATOMS: atom_id res chain seq x y z
N MET A 1 75.13 29.49 9.41
CA MET A 1 74.35 29.96 10.57
C MET A 1 73.23 30.81 10.00
N ASP A 2 71.99 30.36 9.88
CA ASP A 2 71.36 29.17 10.45
C ASP A 2 70.24 28.71 9.51
N GLU A 3 69.97 27.41 9.56
CA GLU A 3 68.93 26.67 8.86
C GLU A 3 67.51 27.13 9.23
N ARG A 4 66.58 26.95 8.28
CA ARG A 4 65.31 26.19 8.41
C ARG A 4 64.61 26.26 7.05
N ASP A 5 64.73 25.22 6.23
CA ASP A 5 63.93 23.98 6.19
C ASP A 5 62.48 24.22 5.68
N ALA A 6 62.08 23.41 4.69
CA ALA A 6 61.01 23.67 3.73
C ALA A 6 59.62 23.13 4.19
N PRO A 7 58.75 22.65 3.29
CA PRO A 7 57.57 23.33 2.75
C PRO A 7 56.24 22.75 3.30
N GLY A 8 55.12 23.46 3.08
CA GLY A 8 53.79 22.98 3.48
C GLY A 8 52.75 23.27 2.41
N GLU A 9 52.54 22.30 1.53
CA GLU A 9 51.33 22.13 0.73
C GLU A 9 50.08 22.10 1.60
N GLY A 10 49.00 22.65 1.06
CA GLY A 10 47.65 22.63 1.62
C GLY A 10 46.63 22.94 0.53
N ASP A 11 46.76 22.24 -0.60
CA ASP A 11 45.62 21.95 -1.45
C ASP A 11 44.72 20.99 -0.66
N GLY A 12 43.52 21.45 -0.36
CA GLY A 12 42.58 20.75 0.53
C GLY A 12 41.25 21.46 0.55
N GLY A 13 40.80 21.94 -0.62
CA GLY A 13 39.37 22.09 -0.83
C GLY A 13 38.82 20.68 -0.90
N ASP A 14 38.10 20.26 0.12
CA ASP A 14 37.35 19.01 0.14
C ASP A 14 36.01 19.25 -0.59
N PRO A 15 35.75 18.67 -1.78
CA PRO A 15 34.44 18.64 -2.38
C PRO A 15 33.71 17.32 -2.05
N GLY A 16 33.70 16.89 -0.80
CA GLY A 16 32.81 15.85 -0.29
C GLY A 16 32.11 16.42 0.93
N GLU A 17 30.80 16.55 1.01
CA GLU A 17 29.74 15.67 0.57
C GLU A 17 28.54 16.61 0.46
N ARG A 18 28.03 16.84 -0.75
CA ARG A 18 26.71 17.45 -0.87
C ARG A 18 25.79 16.35 -0.33
N VAL A 19 25.45 16.43 0.96
CA VAL A 19 24.27 15.76 1.47
C VAL A 19 23.13 16.30 0.62
N GLU A 20 22.75 15.55 -0.41
CA GLU A 20 21.61 15.89 -1.23
C GLU A 20 20.44 15.89 -0.26
N GLU A 21 19.88 17.07 0.00
CA GLU A 21 18.62 17.19 0.73
C GLU A 21 17.63 16.34 -0.04
N VAL A 22 17.36 15.14 0.46
CA VAL A 22 16.36 14.23 -0.10
C VAL A 22 15.06 15.01 -0.05
N THR A 23 14.57 15.43 -1.22
CA THR A 23 13.30 16.13 -1.27
C THR A 23 12.19 15.14 -0.93
N GLY A 24 11.05 15.62 -0.44
CA GLY A 24 9.93 14.72 -0.12
C GLY A 24 9.43 13.89 -1.32
N THR A 25 9.79 14.25 -2.56
CA THR A 25 9.47 13.45 -3.76
C THR A 25 10.41 12.26 -3.89
N ASP A 26 11.72 12.45 -3.70
CA ASP A 26 12.71 11.37 -3.75
C ASP A 26 12.45 10.32 -2.64
N ALA A 27 12.09 10.78 -1.44
CA ALA A 27 11.72 9.90 -0.34
C ALA A 27 10.44 9.08 -0.64
N HIS A 28 9.47 9.68 -1.34
CA HIS A 28 8.25 8.99 -1.75
C HIS A 28 8.54 7.91 -2.79
N ASP A 29 9.31 8.24 -3.83
CA ASP A 29 9.64 7.31 -4.91
C ASP A 29 10.39 6.09 -4.36
N ALA A 30 11.39 6.32 -3.51
CA ALA A 30 12.14 5.25 -2.83
C ALA A 30 11.25 4.37 -1.94
N ALA A 31 10.31 4.96 -1.18
CA ALA A 31 9.38 4.19 -0.36
C ALA A 31 8.39 3.38 -1.21
N TRP A 32 7.99 3.90 -2.37
CA TRP A 32 7.13 3.19 -3.30
C TRP A 32 7.87 2.04 -3.99
N GLU A 33 9.11 2.26 -4.43
CA GLU A 33 9.97 1.21 -4.95
C GLU A 33 10.16 0.09 -3.95
N ALA A 34 10.46 0.41 -2.68
CA ALA A 34 10.57 -0.58 -1.61
C ALA A 34 9.28 -1.41 -1.45
N THR A 35 8.11 -0.76 -1.48
CA THR A 35 6.81 -1.47 -1.38
C THR A 35 6.59 -2.44 -2.55
N ARG A 36 7.05 -2.08 -3.74
CA ARG A 36 6.97 -2.94 -4.92
C ARG A 36 7.95 -4.11 -4.84
N ASP A 37 9.12 -3.89 -4.27
CA ASP A 37 10.10 -4.94 -3.99
C ASP A 37 9.57 -5.92 -2.94
N ASP A 38 8.97 -5.42 -1.86
CA ASP A 38 8.29 -6.24 -0.84
C ASP A 38 7.17 -7.10 -1.47
N MET A 39 6.33 -6.51 -2.33
CA MET A 39 5.30 -7.27 -3.05
C MET A 39 5.91 -8.34 -3.96
N ALA A 40 7.01 -8.04 -4.66
CA ALA A 40 7.68 -8.99 -5.53
C ALA A 40 8.27 -10.16 -4.74
N ALA A 41 8.91 -9.89 -3.61
CA ALA A 41 9.43 -10.90 -2.69
C ALA A 41 8.31 -11.80 -2.16
N LEU A 42 7.23 -11.21 -1.65
CA LEU A 42 6.05 -11.96 -1.19
C LEU A 42 5.45 -12.82 -2.32
N ALA A 43 5.36 -12.28 -3.53
CA ALA A 43 4.85 -13.01 -4.68
C ALA A 43 5.74 -14.21 -5.04
N GLU A 44 7.06 -14.10 -4.93
CA GLU A 44 7.99 -15.22 -5.10
C GLU A 44 7.77 -16.28 -4.01
N GLU A 45 7.74 -15.88 -2.74
CA GLU A 45 7.49 -16.79 -1.62
C GLU A 45 6.15 -17.55 -1.76
N ARG A 46 5.09 -16.87 -2.22
CA ARG A 46 3.79 -17.51 -2.47
C ARG A 46 3.87 -18.53 -3.60
N ARG A 47 4.54 -18.20 -4.72
CA ARG A 47 4.74 -19.16 -5.83
C ARG A 47 5.57 -20.37 -5.41
N GLU A 48 6.62 -20.18 -4.61
CA GLU A 48 7.39 -21.28 -4.04
C GLU A 48 6.55 -22.16 -3.11
N GLY A 49 5.56 -21.57 -2.44
CA GLY A 49 4.54 -22.25 -1.65
C GLY A 49 3.48 -22.99 -2.47
N GLY A 50 3.51 -22.91 -3.81
CA GLY A 50 2.58 -23.60 -4.72
C GLY A 50 1.37 -22.77 -5.16
N TRP A 51 1.30 -21.50 -4.79
CA TRP A 51 0.19 -20.63 -5.18
C TRP A 51 0.34 -20.11 -6.61
N ASP A 52 -0.77 -20.00 -7.35
CA ASP A 52 -0.84 -19.20 -8.56
C ASP A 52 -0.99 -17.72 -8.18
N VAL A 53 -0.06 -16.87 -8.62
CA VAL A 53 0.09 -15.51 -8.08
C VAL A 53 -0.10 -14.43 -9.13
N VAL A 54 -1.11 -13.59 -8.92
CA VAL A 54 -1.38 -12.37 -9.67
C VAL A 54 -1.01 -11.14 -8.83
N THR A 55 -0.28 -10.19 -9.43
CA THR A 55 0.11 -8.95 -8.77
C THR A 55 -0.58 -7.75 -9.41
N LEU A 56 -1.11 -6.85 -8.59
CA LEU A 56 -1.75 -5.61 -8.98
C LEU A 56 -0.98 -4.43 -8.40
N THR A 57 -0.68 -3.44 -9.24
CA THR A 57 -0.08 -2.18 -8.79
C THR A 57 -1.10 -1.06 -8.98
N ALA A 58 -1.69 -0.60 -7.89
CA ALA A 58 -2.61 0.53 -7.94
C ALA A 58 -1.83 1.81 -8.32
N GLY A 59 -2.25 2.46 -9.40
CA GLY A 59 -1.72 3.76 -9.80
C GLY A 59 -2.28 4.92 -8.97
N ASP A 60 -3.46 4.72 -8.38
CA ASP A 60 -4.13 5.66 -7.48
C ASP A 60 -5.01 4.88 -6.49
N VAL A 61 -5.23 5.46 -5.31
CA VAL A 61 -6.17 4.93 -4.32
C VAL A 61 -7.18 6.01 -3.97
N ARG A 62 -8.46 5.74 -4.26
CA ARG A 62 -9.55 6.57 -3.74
C ARG A 62 -10.01 6.02 -2.40
N ILE A 63 -10.41 6.92 -1.52
CA ILE A 63 -10.92 6.61 -0.20
C ILE A 63 -12.39 7.05 -0.18
N GLU A 64 -13.29 6.08 -0.16
CA GLU A 64 -14.73 6.33 -0.17
C GLU A 64 -15.28 6.03 1.22
N ALA A 65 -15.71 7.06 1.95
CA ALA A 65 -16.46 6.88 3.19
C ALA A 65 -17.95 6.63 2.88
N ARG A 66 -18.67 5.98 3.79
CA ARG A 66 -20.09 5.70 3.56
C ARG A 66 -20.87 7.00 3.39
N ALA A 67 -21.65 7.09 2.31
CA ALA A 67 -22.53 8.22 2.07
C ALA A 67 -23.51 8.38 3.24
N THR A 68 -23.63 9.59 3.78
CA THR A 68 -24.56 9.93 4.85
C THR A 68 -25.64 10.84 4.30
N GLY A 69 -26.92 10.43 4.33
CA GLY A 69 -28.04 11.26 3.89
C GLY A 69 -29.12 10.50 3.10
N PRO A 70 -30.10 11.21 2.53
CA PRO A 70 -31.22 10.62 1.80
C PRO A 70 -30.84 9.99 0.45
N GLU A 71 -29.60 10.20 -0.01
CA GLU A 71 -28.99 9.60 -1.21
C GLU A 71 -28.01 8.48 -0.83
N ALA A 72 -28.10 7.95 0.39
CA ALA A 72 -27.31 6.80 0.85
C ALA A 72 -27.83 5.51 0.20
N ASP A 73 -27.65 5.41 -1.10
CA ASP A 73 -27.83 4.21 -1.90
C ASP A 73 -26.44 3.65 -2.20
N ASP A 74 -25.95 2.78 -1.31
CA ASP A 74 -25.38 1.48 -1.68
C ASP A 74 -24.77 0.79 -0.45
N GLU A 75 -25.26 -0.41 -0.19
CA GLU A 75 -24.59 -1.39 0.65
C GLU A 75 -23.24 -1.74 0.00
N GLY A 76 -22.12 -1.36 0.62
CA GLY A 76 -20.78 -1.83 0.22
C GLY A 76 -19.96 -0.94 -0.72
N ARG A 77 -20.38 0.27 -1.12
CA ARG A 77 -19.56 1.20 -1.94
C ARG A 77 -18.58 2.09 -1.15
N TYR A 78 -18.18 1.67 0.04
CA TYR A 78 -17.25 2.42 0.88
C TYR A 78 -16.03 1.55 1.21
N GLY A 79 -14.85 2.16 1.27
CA GLY A 79 -13.60 1.44 1.41
C GLY A 79 -12.45 2.10 0.66
N LEU A 80 -11.41 1.29 0.40
CA LEU A 80 -10.30 1.69 -0.47
C LEU A 80 -10.57 1.21 -1.89
N VAL A 81 -10.43 2.10 -2.86
CA VAL A 81 -10.62 1.79 -4.27
C VAL A 81 -9.26 1.82 -4.95
N PHE A 82 -8.77 0.65 -5.35
CA PHE A 82 -7.51 0.47 -6.05
C PHE A 82 -7.74 0.67 -7.55
N VAL A 83 -7.17 1.73 -8.09
CA VAL A 83 -7.27 2.06 -9.50
C VAL A 83 -6.09 1.44 -10.23
N VAL A 84 -6.35 0.38 -11.01
CA VAL A 84 -5.33 -0.43 -11.66
C VAL A 84 -5.22 -0.13 -13.16
N PRO A 85 -4.01 -0.26 -13.75
CA PRO A 85 -3.85 -0.17 -15.19
C PRO A 85 -4.54 -1.34 -15.90
N LYS A 86 -4.76 -1.21 -17.21
CA LYS A 86 -5.51 -2.20 -18.00
C LYS A 86 -4.91 -3.62 -17.93
N GLY A 87 -3.58 -3.76 -17.99
CA GLY A 87 -2.93 -5.08 -17.94
C GLY A 87 -3.24 -5.82 -16.63
N ASP A 88 -3.11 -5.12 -15.51
CA ASP A 88 -3.44 -5.64 -14.18
C ASP A 88 -4.94 -5.94 -14.06
N ALA A 89 -5.80 -5.10 -14.65
CA ALA A 89 -7.25 -5.34 -14.68
C ALA A 89 -7.63 -6.62 -15.43
N GLU A 90 -6.98 -6.88 -16.58
CA GLU A 90 -7.20 -8.09 -17.37
C GLU A 90 -6.74 -9.34 -16.61
N ALA A 91 -5.57 -9.28 -15.95
CA ALA A 91 -5.08 -10.37 -15.12
C ALA A 91 -5.97 -10.64 -13.89
N PHE A 92 -6.45 -9.58 -13.23
CA PHE A 92 -7.38 -9.69 -12.12
C PHE A 92 -8.69 -10.36 -12.53
N ALA A 93 -9.28 -9.94 -13.65
CA ALA A 93 -10.57 -10.45 -14.10
C ALA A 93 -10.52 -11.93 -14.51
N ASP A 94 -9.34 -12.47 -14.82
CA ASP A 94 -9.16 -13.90 -15.15
C ASP A 94 -9.25 -14.80 -13.92
N VAL A 95 -8.84 -14.27 -12.74
CA VAL A 95 -8.72 -15.05 -11.51
C VAL A 95 -9.72 -14.68 -10.42
N PHE A 96 -10.34 -13.50 -10.50
CA PHE A 96 -11.23 -13.02 -9.45
C PHE A 96 -12.61 -13.67 -9.53
N GLU A 97 -13.00 -14.34 -8.46
CA GLU A 97 -14.38 -14.80 -8.23
C GLU A 97 -14.96 -14.14 -6.97
N GLU A 98 -16.20 -13.67 -7.06
CA GLU A 98 -16.89 -13.03 -5.94
C GLU A 98 -17.04 -14.03 -4.77
N GLY A 99 -16.52 -13.64 -3.60
CA GLY A 99 -16.51 -14.49 -2.40
C GLY A 99 -15.42 -15.58 -2.39
N GLY A 100 -14.61 -15.71 -3.45
CA GLY A 100 -13.54 -16.71 -3.55
C GLY A 100 -12.33 -16.44 -2.67
N PHE A 101 -12.17 -15.22 -2.13
CA PHE A 101 -10.98 -14.81 -1.38
C PHE A 101 -11.27 -14.56 0.11
N PRO A 102 -11.55 -15.60 0.92
CA PRO A 102 -11.97 -15.45 2.31
C PRO A 102 -10.85 -15.04 3.27
N ALA A 103 -9.58 -15.21 2.89
CA ALA A 103 -8.43 -14.91 3.73
C ALA A 103 -7.57 -13.81 3.12
N TYR A 104 -7.02 -12.95 3.98
CA TYR A 104 -6.13 -11.88 3.56
C TYR A 104 -5.05 -11.54 4.60
N GLU A 105 -3.92 -11.05 4.10
CA GLU A 105 -2.81 -10.50 4.88
C GLU A 105 -2.54 -9.07 4.41
N VAL A 106 -2.25 -8.17 5.35
CA VAL A 106 -1.95 -6.76 5.05
C VAL A 106 -0.59 -6.42 5.63
N TYR A 107 0.30 -5.96 4.75
CA TYR A 107 1.60 -5.41 5.10
C TYR A 107 1.54 -3.90 4.88
N ARG A 108 2.04 -3.14 5.87
CA ARG A 108 2.00 -1.68 5.82
C ARG A 108 3.32 -1.05 6.20
N ALA A 109 3.63 0.09 5.58
CA ALA A 109 4.70 0.98 5.97
C ALA A 109 4.21 2.44 5.95
N GLU A 110 4.75 3.27 6.84
CA GLU A 110 4.42 4.70 6.89
C GLU A 110 5.66 5.56 6.61
N ARG A 111 5.54 6.50 5.67
CA ARG A 111 6.56 7.54 5.42
C ARG A 111 5.87 8.86 5.07
N ASP A 112 6.29 9.95 5.71
CA ASP A 112 5.83 11.32 5.43
C ASP A 112 4.30 11.49 5.37
N GLY A 113 3.57 10.80 6.26
CA GLY A 113 2.11 10.87 6.33
C GLY A 113 1.39 10.12 5.19
N ARG A 114 2.11 9.32 4.40
CA ARG A 114 1.57 8.32 3.48
C ARG A 114 1.68 6.94 4.08
N VAL A 115 0.70 6.12 3.72
CA VAL A 115 0.68 4.69 3.99
C VAL A 115 0.94 3.97 2.68
N PHE A 116 1.84 3.00 2.75
CA PHE A 116 2.16 2.07 1.68
C PHE A 116 1.65 0.70 2.11
N LEU A 117 0.95 0.01 1.22
CA LEU A 117 0.25 -1.23 1.50
C LEU A 117 0.67 -2.29 0.49
N VAL A 118 0.82 -3.51 0.97
CA VAL A 118 0.71 -4.73 0.17
C VAL A 118 -0.37 -5.61 0.81
N VAL A 119 -1.39 -5.96 0.05
CA VAL A 119 -2.48 -6.82 0.51
C VAL A 119 -2.43 -8.13 -0.25
N SER A 120 -2.32 -9.25 0.43
CA SER A 120 -2.40 -10.59 -0.15
C SER A 120 -3.78 -11.16 0.11
N TYR A 121 -4.50 -11.53 -0.94
CA TYR A 121 -5.80 -12.22 -0.89
C TYR A 121 -5.60 -13.66 -1.29
N PHE A 122 -6.26 -14.59 -0.61
CA PHE A 122 -6.09 -16.02 -0.83
C PHE A 122 -7.42 -16.70 -1.14
N ASP A 123 -7.48 -17.37 -2.29
CA ASP A 123 -8.47 -18.38 -2.60
C ASP A 123 -7.86 -19.78 -2.39
N PRO A 124 -8.17 -20.45 -1.27
CA PRO A 124 -7.64 -21.78 -1.00
C PRO A 124 -8.24 -22.86 -1.92
N GLU A 125 -9.37 -22.61 -2.60
CA GLU A 125 -10.00 -23.61 -3.47
C GLU A 125 -9.25 -23.76 -4.79
N SER A 126 -8.84 -22.65 -5.40
CA SER A 126 -8.08 -22.63 -6.66
C SER A 126 -6.57 -22.42 -6.45
N GLU A 127 -6.10 -22.48 -5.20
CA GLU A 127 -4.70 -22.22 -4.82
C GLU A 127 -4.18 -20.88 -5.40
N THR A 128 -5.05 -19.87 -5.45
CA THR A 128 -4.78 -18.58 -6.11
C THR A 128 -4.54 -17.49 -5.07
N CYS A 129 -3.54 -16.65 -5.32
CA CYS A 129 -3.21 -15.51 -4.49
C CYS A 129 -3.12 -14.21 -5.32
N ILE A 130 -3.88 -13.20 -4.91
CA ILE A 130 -3.82 -11.86 -5.51
C ILE A 130 -3.06 -10.95 -4.54
N LEU A 131 -1.93 -10.39 -4.95
CA LEU A 131 -1.22 -9.36 -4.20
C LEU A 131 -1.50 -8.00 -4.81
N ALA A 132 -1.91 -7.03 -4.00
CA ALA A 132 -2.16 -5.67 -4.44
C ALA A 132 -1.27 -4.67 -3.68
N ALA A 133 -0.39 -3.98 -4.40
CA ALA A 133 0.37 -2.85 -3.88
C ALA A 133 -0.40 -1.55 -4.08
N ALA A 134 -0.48 -0.73 -3.03
CA ALA A 134 -1.22 0.52 -3.04
C ALA A 134 -0.58 1.57 -2.12
N THR A 135 -0.87 2.85 -2.36
CA THR A 135 -0.48 3.92 -1.45
C THR A 135 -1.56 4.98 -1.33
N TYR A 136 -1.75 5.52 -0.13
CA TYR A 136 -2.69 6.60 0.13
C TYR A 136 -2.16 7.57 1.18
N LEU A 137 -2.73 8.78 1.22
CA LEU A 137 -2.41 9.78 2.23
C LEU A 137 -3.24 9.54 3.50
N LYS A 138 -2.57 9.39 4.65
CA LYS A 138 -3.22 9.11 5.94
C LYS A 138 -4.34 10.09 6.29
N ARG A 139 -4.12 11.38 6.02
CA ARG A 139 -5.10 12.45 6.26
C ARG A 139 -6.44 12.25 5.53
N ASP A 140 -6.41 11.59 4.38
CA ASP A 140 -7.59 11.38 3.54
C ASP A 140 -8.44 10.20 4.06
N ALA A 141 -7.87 9.32 4.89
CA ALA A 141 -8.53 8.15 5.46
C ALA A 141 -9.45 8.45 6.66
N SER A 142 -9.34 9.64 7.25
CA SER A 142 -9.99 9.96 8.53
C SER A 142 -11.51 9.72 8.55
N GLN A 143 -12.21 10.02 7.45
CA GLN A 143 -13.66 9.78 7.33
C GLN A 143 -14.02 8.30 7.13
N LEU A 144 -13.16 7.55 6.44
CA LEU A 144 -13.32 6.10 6.29
C LEU A 144 -13.07 5.38 7.61
N VAL A 145 -12.04 5.76 8.38
CA VAL A 145 -11.78 5.19 9.72
C VAL A 145 -13.01 5.31 10.61
N ARG A 146 -13.69 6.47 10.58
CA ARG A 146 -14.94 6.68 11.34
C ARG A 146 -16.06 5.78 10.86
N THR A 147 -16.26 5.69 9.54
CA THR A 147 -17.26 4.79 8.93
C THR A 147 -17.05 3.36 9.42
N VAL A 148 -15.82 2.89 9.34
CA VAL A 148 -15.48 1.50 9.64
C VAL A 148 -15.55 1.20 11.14
N ALA A 149 -15.24 2.18 12.00
CA ALA A 149 -15.48 2.05 13.44
C ALA A 149 -16.96 1.91 13.80
N GLU A 150 -17.88 2.38 12.95
CA GLU A 150 -19.33 2.24 13.14
C GLU A 150 -19.89 0.97 12.51
N THR A 151 -19.36 0.53 11.36
CA THR A 151 -19.86 -0.63 10.62
C THR A 151 -19.17 -1.94 10.97
N GLU A 152 -17.97 -1.89 11.57
CA GLU A 152 -17.09 -3.04 11.82
C GLU A 152 -16.67 -3.82 10.55
N GLU A 153 -17.07 -3.32 9.37
CA GLU A 153 -16.83 -3.92 8.05
C GLU A 153 -16.19 -2.88 7.14
N MET A 154 -15.27 -3.32 6.28
CA MET A 154 -14.60 -2.50 5.27
C MET A 154 -14.46 -3.27 3.97
N TYR A 155 -14.44 -2.55 2.85
CA TYR A 155 -14.17 -3.15 1.55
C TYR A 155 -12.88 -2.61 0.92
N THR A 156 -12.31 -3.42 0.02
CA THR A 156 -11.39 -2.94 -1.00
C THR A 156 -11.98 -3.25 -2.36
N HIS A 157 -12.07 -2.24 -3.21
CA HIS A 157 -12.58 -2.35 -4.56
C HIS A 157 -11.44 -2.28 -5.57
N VAL A 158 -11.53 -3.04 -6.64
CA VAL A 158 -10.62 -2.94 -7.78
C VAL A 158 -11.36 -2.31 -8.94
N GLU A 159 -10.82 -1.21 -9.47
CA GLU A 159 -11.41 -0.48 -10.59
C GLU A 159 -10.36 -0.12 -11.63
N THR A 160 -10.81 0.01 -12.87
CA THR A 160 -9.99 0.57 -13.96
C THR A 160 -9.96 2.10 -13.89
N LEU A 161 -9.01 2.71 -14.61
CA LEU A 161 -8.93 4.17 -14.79
C LEU A 161 -10.25 4.79 -15.29
N ASP A 162 -10.97 4.08 -16.17
CA ASP A 162 -12.29 4.49 -16.72
C ASP A 162 -13.46 4.28 -15.74
N ARG A 163 -13.19 3.93 -14.47
CA ARG A 163 -14.17 3.63 -13.41
C ARG A 163 -15.04 2.41 -13.68
N THR A 164 -14.55 1.47 -14.48
CA THR A 164 -15.17 0.15 -14.55
C THR A 164 -14.81 -0.61 -13.28
N HIS A 165 -15.82 -1.00 -12.52
CA HIS A 165 -15.68 -1.86 -11.35
C HIS A 165 -15.39 -3.30 -11.76
N LEU A 166 -14.36 -3.90 -11.17
CA LEU A 166 -13.94 -5.27 -11.48
C LEU A 166 -14.31 -6.25 -10.38
N GLY A 167 -14.23 -5.83 -9.12
CA GLY A 167 -14.49 -6.70 -7.97
C GLY A 167 -14.29 -6.02 -6.63
N SER A 168 -14.77 -6.68 -5.58
CA SER A 168 -14.73 -6.20 -4.21
C SER A 168 -14.27 -7.31 -3.25
N PHE A 169 -13.41 -6.96 -2.31
CA PHE A 169 -13.03 -7.78 -1.19
C PHE A 169 -13.62 -7.23 0.09
N GLN A 170 -14.19 -8.09 0.93
CA GLN A 170 -14.68 -7.73 2.26
C GLN A 170 -13.64 -8.05 3.32
N HIS A 171 -13.45 -7.13 4.26
CA HIS A 171 -12.48 -7.25 5.35
C HIS A 171 -13.19 -7.21 6.69
N ALA A 172 -13.08 -8.31 7.44
CA ALA A 172 -13.61 -8.41 8.79
C ALA A 172 -12.75 -7.66 9.82
N ASP A 173 -11.43 -7.71 9.66
CA ASP A 173 -10.48 -6.97 10.49
C ASP A 173 -9.88 -5.80 9.70
N HIS A 174 -10.58 -4.68 9.77
CA HIS A 174 -10.25 -3.45 9.07
C HIS A 174 -9.07 -2.69 9.69
N THR A 175 -8.77 -2.96 10.96
CA THR A 175 -7.72 -2.26 11.72
C THR A 175 -6.36 -2.41 11.05
N LYS A 176 -6.14 -3.54 10.37
CA LYS A 176 -4.96 -3.84 9.55
C LYS A 176 -4.66 -2.81 8.46
N PHE A 177 -5.66 -2.10 7.96
CA PHE A 177 -5.50 -1.11 6.90
C PHE A 177 -5.12 0.28 7.41
N PHE A 178 -5.29 0.55 8.71
CA PHE A 178 -5.13 1.89 9.27
C PHE A 178 -4.12 1.91 10.42
N PRO A 179 -3.00 2.64 10.30
CA PRO A 179 -2.00 2.71 11.37
C PRO A 179 -2.53 3.34 12.67
N GLU A 180 -3.60 4.14 12.60
CA GLU A 180 -4.18 4.83 13.77
C GLU A 180 -4.94 3.91 14.72
N VAL A 181 -5.30 2.70 14.28
CA VAL A 181 -6.15 1.78 15.05
C VAL A 181 -5.34 0.77 15.86
N GLU A 182 -4.01 0.72 15.65
CA GLU A 182 -3.10 -0.17 16.41
C GLU A 182 -2.97 0.21 17.89
N THR A 183 -3.26 1.48 18.24
CA THR A 183 -3.09 2.02 19.60
C THR A 183 -4.13 1.57 20.65
N VAL A 184 -4.93 0.52 20.38
CA VAL A 184 -5.91 -0.03 21.34
C VAL A 184 -5.76 -1.54 21.62
N ALA A 185 -4.88 -2.26 20.91
CA ALA A 185 -4.68 -3.70 21.15
C ALA A 185 -3.47 -4.03 22.06
N ASP A 186 -2.52 -3.12 22.23
CA ASP A 186 -1.28 -3.32 23.00
C ASP A 186 -1.26 -2.51 24.33
N ALA A 187 -2.38 -2.51 25.05
CA ALA A 187 -2.48 -1.90 26.38
C ALA A 187 -3.23 -2.80 27.38
N GLY A 188 -3.24 -4.11 27.11
CA GLY A 188 -3.95 -5.11 27.89
C GLY A 188 -3.10 -6.35 28.13
N GLU A 189 -1.97 -6.21 28.82
CA GLU A 189 -1.32 -7.28 29.59
C GLU A 189 -0.92 -6.78 30.98
#